data_AF-A0A1B6E021-F1
#
_entry.id   AF-A0A1B6E021-F1
#
_cell.length_a   1.000
_cell.length_b   1.000
_cell.length_c   1.000
_cell.angle_alpha   90.00
_cell.angle_beta   90.00
_cell.angle_gamma   90.00
#
_symmetry.space_group_name_H-M   'P 1'
#
loop_
_entity.id
_entity.type
_entity.pdbx_description
1 polymer ?
#
loop_
_entity_poly.entity_id
_entity_poly.type
_entity_poly.pdbx_seq_one_letter_code
_entity_poly.pdbx_strand_id
1 'polypeptide(L)'
;MQAKLPGQADAYVLVYDTSRPETFDCLVTLKKEIDRNKEKKESIVVLLGHNITQVECPIPLESPASKAAHWSVREKIRHFEVNALDRSTLFEPFVHLASRLNPPPNKSSFPQLSMVRKSVKTESS
;
A
#
# COMPACT_ATOMS: atom_id res chain seq x y z
N MET A 1 7.86 12.21 -27.09
CA MET A 1 6.80 11.24 -26.74
C MET A 1 6.51 11.37 -25.25
N GLN A 2 5.38 11.96 -24.86
CA GLN A 2 4.94 11.88 -23.45
C GLN A 2 4.26 10.53 -23.25
N ALA A 3 4.73 9.74 -22.30
CA ALA A 3 4.05 8.53 -21.88
C ALA A 3 2.74 8.93 -21.17
N LYS A 4 1.61 8.72 -21.84
CA LYS A 4 0.29 8.87 -21.22
C LYS A 4 0.09 7.68 -20.28
N LEU A 5 0.27 7.90 -18.98
CA LEU A 5 0.00 6.91 -17.95
C LEU A 5 -1.49 6.48 -18.04
N PRO A 6 -1.81 5.19 -17.86
CA PRO A 6 -3.18 4.68 -17.99
C PRO A 6 -4.09 5.38 -16.98
N GLY A 7 -5.09 6.11 -17.48
CA GLY A 7 -5.99 6.96 -16.69
C GLY A 7 -6.96 6.22 -15.76
N GLN A 8 -6.71 4.96 -15.39
CA GLN A 8 -7.62 4.17 -14.57
C GLN A 8 -6.90 3.02 -13.86
N ALA A 9 -5.85 3.30 -13.10
CA ALA A 9 -5.25 2.31 -12.22
C ALA A 9 -5.88 2.37 -10.83
N ASP A 10 -6.37 1.23 -10.33
CA ASP A 10 -6.83 1.11 -8.95
C ASP A 10 -5.67 1.14 -7.94
N ALA A 11 -4.48 0.77 -8.41
CA ALA A 11 -3.27 0.74 -7.61
C ALA A 11 -2.00 0.96 -8.44
N TYR A 12 -0.95 1.47 -7.79
CA TYR A 12 0.40 1.60 -8.31
C TYR A 12 1.40 0.89 -7.38
N VAL A 13 2.33 0.16 -7.99
CA VAL A 13 3.50 -0.39 -7.32
C VAL A 13 4.72 0.36 -7.84
N LEU A 14 5.36 1.13 -6.97
CA LEU A 14 6.53 1.92 -7.29
C LEU A 14 7.77 1.16 -6.83
N VAL A 15 8.72 0.89 -7.74
CA VAL A 15 9.91 0.08 -7.43
C VAL A 15 11.17 0.88 -7.69
N TYR A 16 12.08 0.92 -6.72
CA TYR A 16 13.43 1.44 -6.88
C TYR A 16 14.46 0.38 -6.51
N ASP A 17 15.70 0.59 -6.89
CA ASP A 17 16.81 -0.29 -6.59
C ASP A 17 17.62 0.29 -5.42
N THR A 18 17.79 -0.48 -4.35
CA THR A 18 18.50 0.01 -3.15
C THR A 18 19.99 0.25 -3.40
N SER A 19 20.54 -0.31 -4.48
CA SER A 19 21.93 -0.08 -4.91
C SER A 19 22.12 1.17 -5.77
N ARG A 20 21.04 1.76 -6.29
CA ARG A 20 21.06 2.91 -7.21
C ARG A 20 20.18 4.06 -6.70
N PRO A 21 20.73 5.01 -5.92
CA PRO A 21 19.98 6.10 -5.29
C PRO A 21 19.12 6.92 -6.27
N GLU A 22 19.60 7.10 -7.50
CA GLU A 22 18.96 7.91 -8.53
C GLU A 22 17.60 7.33 -8.94
N THR A 23 17.43 6.02 -8.84
CA THR A 23 16.16 5.34 -9.15
C THR A 23 15.04 5.76 -8.19
N PHE A 24 15.38 6.06 -6.94
CA PHE A 24 14.43 6.60 -5.97
C PHE A 24 14.03 8.04 -6.31
N ASP A 25 14.96 8.88 -6.75
CA ASP A 25 14.65 10.26 -7.14
C ASP A 25 13.74 10.31 -8.38
N CYS A 26 13.94 9.40 -9.34
CA CYS A 26 13.01 9.18 -10.44
C CYS A 26 11.61 8.80 -9.95
N LEU A 27 11.50 7.91 -8.96
CA LEU A 27 10.21 7.54 -8.36
C LEU A 27 9.50 8.71 -7.70
N VAL A 28 10.22 9.55 -6.94
CA VAL A 28 9.64 10.74 -6.30
C VAL A 28 9.05 11.67 -7.36
N THR A 29 9.73 11.82 -8.48
CA THR A 29 9.24 12.61 -9.62
C THR A 29 8.01 11.96 -10.25
N LEU A 30 8.07 10.65 -10.52
CA LEU A 30 6.97 9.89 -11.11
C LEU A 30 5.70 9.94 -10.24
N LYS A 31 5.84 9.83 -8.92
CA LYS A 31 4.70 9.93 -7.99
C LYS A 31 4.01 11.28 -8.08
N LYS A 32 4.75 12.37 -8.21
CA LYS A 32 4.17 13.71 -8.43
C LYS A 32 3.41 13.80 -9.75
N GLU A 33 3.89 13.12 -10.79
CA GLU A 33 3.18 13.06 -12.07
C GLU A 33 1.89 12.26 -11.96
N ILE A 34 1.90 11.13 -11.25
CA ILE A 34 0.71 10.33 -10.95
C ILE A 34 -0.32 11.17 -10.18
N ASP A 35 0.10 11.90 -9.14
CA ASP A 35 -0.80 12.77 -8.38
C ASP A 35 -1.39 13.91 -9.18
N ARG A 36 -0.64 14.46 -10.12
CA ARG A 36 -1.11 15.52 -11.03
C ARG A 36 -2.18 14.99 -11.99
N ASN A 37 -2.08 13.72 -12.36
CA ASN A 37 -2.94 13.09 -13.36
C ASN A 37 -4.07 12.21 -12.77
N LYS A 38 -4.18 12.09 -11.44
CA LYS A 38 -5.23 11.30 -10.81
C LYS A 38 -6.61 11.97 -10.99
N GLU A 39 -7.61 11.18 -11.40
CA GLU A 39 -9.00 11.60 -11.36
C GLU A 39 -9.58 11.52 -9.93
N LYS A 40 -10.90 11.68 -9.76
CA LYS A 40 -11.58 11.69 -8.44
C LYS A 40 -11.39 10.41 -7.60
N LYS A 41 -10.89 9.32 -8.17
CA LYS A 41 -10.67 8.06 -7.45
C LYS A 41 -9.26 8.03 -6.83
N GLU A 42 -9.19 7.79 -5.53
CA GLU A 42 -7.93 7.60 -4.81
C GLU A 42 -7.33 6.24 -5.20
N SER A 43 -6.17 6.23 -5.86
CA SER A 43 -5.41 5.02 -6.18
C SER A 43 -4.52 4.61 -4.99
N ILE A 44 -4.44 3.32 -4.69
CA ILE A 44 -3.56 2.81 -3.63
C ILE A 44 -2.12 2.75 -4.17
N VAL A 45 -1.15 3.29 -3.42
CA VAL A 45 0.26 3.25 -3.81
C VAL A 45 1.06 2.45 -2.78
N VAL A 46 1.93 1.55 -3.26
CA VAL A 46 2.91 0.81 -2.44
C VAL A 46 4.31 1.04 -3.01
N LEU A 47 5.30 1.21 -2.14
CA LEU A 47 6.70 1.43 -2.50
C LEU A 47 7.53 0.19 -2.18
N LEU A 48 8.30 -0.30 -3.16
CA LEU A 48 9.20 -1.44 -3.04
C LEU A 48 10.65 -1.01 -3.26
N GLY A 49 11.51 -1.25 -2.27
CA GLY A 49 12.96 -1.21 -2.43
C GLY A 49 13.47 -2.58 -2.85
N HIS A 50 13.91 -2.72 -4.10
CA HIS A 50 14.50 -3.96 -4.57
C HIS A 50 15.93 -4.09 -4.08
N ASN A 51 16.16 -5.05 -3.19
CA ASN A 51 17.43 -5.34 -2.57
C ASN A 51 17.90 -6.75 -2.97
N ILE A 52 18.88 -6.83 -3.87
CA ILE A 52 19.45 -8.11 -4.34
C ILE A 52 20.61 -8.56 -3.42
N THR A 53 21.29 -7.62 -2.78
CA THR A 53 22.59 -7.82 -2.16
C THR A 53 22.51 -7.82 -0.64
N GLN A 54 22.73 -8.98 -0.03
CA GLN A 54 23.17 -9.05 1.34
C GLN A 54 24.69 -8.73 1.37
N VAL A 55 25.04 -7.43 1.45
CA VAL A 55 26.40 -6.89 1.75
C VAL A 55 27.40 -6.79 0.57
N GLU A 56 28.31 -5.79 0.65
CA GLU A 56 29.61 -5.59 -0.07
C GLU A 56 29.76 -4.39 -1.04
N CYS A 57 28.93 -3.35 -0.94
CA CYS A 57 29.31 -2.02 -1.43
C CYS A 57 29.51 -1.08 -0.24
N PRO A 58 30.42 -0.08 -0.30
CA PRO A 58 30.53 0.89 0.78
C PRO A 58 29.14 1.48 0.98
N ILE A 59 28.63 1.41 2.21
CA ILE A 59 27.33 1.96 2.57
C ILE A 59 27.33 3.40 2.06
N PRO A 60 26.49 3.75 1.06
CA PRO A 60 26.43 5.12 0.61
C PRO A 60 26.14 5.99 1.82
N LEU A 61 26.81 7.14 1.94
CA LEU A 61 26.67 8.04 3.10
C LEU A 61 25.18 8.31 3.42
N GLU A 62 24.34 8.31 2.40
CA GLU A 62 22.89 8.20 2.51
C GLU A 62 22.38 6.87 1.93
N SER A 63 21.86 6.00 2.79
CA SER A 63 21.16 4.78 2.37
C SER A 63 19.85 5.13 1.63
N PRO A 64 19.68 4.72 0.36
CA PRO A 64 18.42 4.91 -0.37
C PRO A 64 17.21 4.33 0.36
N ALA A 65 17.39 3.21 1.05
CA ALA A 65 16.35 2.58 1.86
C ALA A 65 15.92 3.47 3.03
N SER A 66 16.86 4.13 3.71
CA SER A 66 16.55 5.09 4.77
C SER A 66 15.84 6.32 4.22
N LYS A 67 16.29 6.87 3.09
CA LYS A 67 15.62 8.01 2.42
C LYS A 67 14.18 7.65 2.03
N ALA A 68 13.99 6.47 1.45
CA ALA A 68 12.69 5.93 1.08
C ALA A 68 11.76 5.72 2.27
N ALA A 69 12.26 5.19 3.39
CA ALA A 69 11.47 5.00 4.62
C ALA A 69 10.96 6.33 5.19
N HIS A 70 11.81 7.37 5.26
CA HIS A 70 11.38 8.69 5.72
C HIS A 70 10.36 9.33 4.77
N TRP A 71 10.61 9.22 3.47
CA TRP A 71 9.71 9.75 2.45
C TRP A 71 8.34 9.06 2.47
N SER A 72 8.31 7.73 2.60
CA SER A 72 7.07 6.95 2.58
C SER A 72 6.17 7.29 3.77
N VAL A 73 6.74 7.55 4.95
CA VAL A 73 5.99 8.04 6.11
C VAL A 73 5.33 9.39 5.82
N ARG A 74 6.07 10.33 5.21
CA ARG A 74 5.52 11.64 4.83
C ARG A 74 4.39 11.53 3.80
N GLU A 75 4.55 10.64 2.83
CA GLU A 75 3.55 10.41 1.78
C GLU A 75 2.40 9.49 2.21
N LYS A 76 2.47 8.90 3.42
CA LYS A 76 1.54 7.87 3.92
C LYS A 76 1.47 6.63 3.02
N ILE A 77 2.61 6.27 2.43
CA ILE A 77 2.78 5.10 1.56
C ILE A 77 3.48 4.00 2.37
N ARG A 78 2.99 2.76 2.23
CA ARG A 78 3.63 1.58 2.83
C ARG A 78 4.90 1.25 2.02
N HIS A 79 6.04 1.14 2.70
CA HIS A 79 7.34 0.78 2.12
C HIS A 79 7.73 -0.64 2.53
N PHE A 80 8.22 -1.42 1.57
CA PHE A 80 8.75 -2.76 1.78
C PHE A 80 10.09 -2.90 1.08
N GLU A 81 11.04 -3.57 1.72
CA GLU A 81 12.25 -4.06 1.05
C GLU A 81 12.01 -5.48 0.58
N VAL A 82 12.30 -5.74 -0.69
CA VAL A 82 12.01 -7.02 -1.35
C VAL A 82 13.18 -7.46 -2.21
N ASN A 83 13.32 -8.77 -2.37
CA ASN A 83 14.24 -9.37 -3.31
C ASN A 83 13.44 -10.20 -4.32
N ALA A 84 13.41 -9.79 -5.59
CA ALA A 84 12.75 -10.54 -6.65
C ALA A 84 13.31 -11.96 -6.84
N LEU A 85 14.55 -12.23 -6.42
CA LEU A 85 15.15 -13.57 -6.41
C LEU A 85 14.65 -14.42 -5.24
N ASP A 86 14.27 -13.79 -4.12
CA ASP A 86 13.62 -14.43 -2.99
C ASP A 86 12.13 -14.08 -2.97
N ARG A 87 11.34 -14.89 -3.68
CA ARG A 87 9.89 -14.70 -3.81
C ARG A 87 9.16 -14.61 -2.47
N SER A 88 9.73 -15.15 -1.39
CA SER A 88 9.11 -15.06 -0.07
C SER A 88 8.93 -13.63 0.41
N THR A 89 9.86 -12.74 0.04
CA THR A 89 9.83 -11.31 0.38
C THR A 89 8.72 -10.54 -0.36
N LEU A 90 8.20 -11.07 -1.46
CA LEU A 90 7.18 -10.39 -2.27
C LEU A 90 5.76 -10.56 -1.70
N PHE A 91 5.50 -11.58 -0.88
CA PHE A 91 4.14 -11.88 -0.45
C PHE A 91 3.51 -10.73 0.33
N GLU A 92 4.19 -10.19 1.34
CA GLU A 92 3.64 -9.16 2.22
C GLU A 92 3.18 -7.90 1.45
N PRO A 93 3.95 -7.30 0.53
CA PRO A 93 3.49 -6.14 -0.23
C PRO A 93 2.22 -6.39 -1.05
N PHE A 94 2.09 -7.55 -1.69
CA PHE A 94 0.92 -7.86 -2.50
C PHE A 94 -0.30 -8.28 -1.67
N VAL A 95 -0.10 -8.95 -0.53
CA VAL A 95 -1.16 -9.20 0.45
C VAL A 95 -1.69 -7.86 1.00
N HIS A 96 -0.79 -6.95 1.35
CA HIS A 96 -1.18 -5.60 1.77
C HIS A 96 -1.99 -4.90 0.69
N LEU A 97 -1.50 -4.88 -0.56
CA LEU A 97 -2.18 -4.24 -1.67
C LEU A 97 -3.59 -4.83 -1.90
N ALA A 98 -3.69 -6.17 -1.95
CA ALA A 98 -4.95 -6.87 -2.16
C ALA A 98 -5.97 -6.59 -1.05
N SER A 99 -5.52 -6.52 0.21
CA SER A 99 -6.38 -6.21 1.36
C SER A 99 -6.96 -4.79 1.30
N ARG A 100 -6.20 -3.85 0.75
CA ARG A 100 -6.62 -2.45 0.61
C ARG A 100 -7.58 -2.27 -0.57
N LEU A 101 -7.38 -3.03 -1.64
CA LEU A 101 -8.27 -3.05 -2.81
C LEU A 101 -9.61 -3.74 -2.50
N ASN A 102 -9.60 -4.75 -1.64
CA ASN A 102 -10.76 -5.56 -1.31
C ASN A 102 -11.01 -5.55 0.21
N PRO A 103 -11.50 -4.43 0.78
CA PRO A 103 -11.79 -4.37 2.20
C PRO A 103 -12.90 -5.38 2.54
N PRO A 104 -12.76 -6.14 3.64
CA PRO A 104 -13.83 -7.04 4.09
C PRO A 104 -15.12 -6.23 4.34
N PRO A 105 -16.30 -6.75 3.98
CA PRO A 105 -17.56 -6.03 4.15
C PRO A 105 -17.80 -5.70 5.63
N ASN A 106 -17.79 -4.40 5.95
CA ASN A 106 -17.81 -3.88 7.33
C ASN A 106 -19.14 -4.06 8.08
N LYS A 107 -20.15 -4.70 7.49
CA LYS A 107 -21.42 -4.98 8.16
C LYS A 107 -21.89 -6.38 7.81
N SER A 108 -22.15 -7.18 8.84
CA SER A 108 -23.04 -8.32 8.72
C SER A 108 -24.36 -7.84 8.11
N SER A 109 -24.71 -8.36 6.94
CA SER A 109 -26.04 -8.17 6.34
C SER A 109 -27.13 -8.94 7.10
N PHE A 110 -26.79 -9.68 8.17
CA PHE A 110 -27.81 -10.30 9.01
C PHE A 110 -28.60 -9.22 9.74
N PRO A 111 -29.92 -9.12 9.52
CA PRO A 111 -30.78 -8.32 10.37
C PRO A 111 -30.65 -8.87 11.80
N GLN A 112 -30.36 -8.03 12.79
CA GLN A 112 -30.45 -8.45 14.18
C GLN A 112 -31.90 -8.84 14.46
N LEU A 113 -32.15 -10.12 14.73
CA LEU A 113 -33.45 -10.59 15.20
C LEU A 113 -33.71 -9.93 16.56
N SER A 114 -34.63 -8.97 16.59
CA SER A 114 -35.13 -8.42 17.85
C SER A 114 -35.85 -9.55 18.60
N MET A 115 -35.28 -9.98 19.71
CA MET A 115 -35.93 -10.90 20.63
C MET A 115 -37.11 -10.15 21.26
N VAL A 116 -38.31 -10.35 20.70
CA VAL A 116 -39.56 -9.87 21.29
C VAL A 116 -39.72 -10.52 22.66
N ARG A 117 -39.29 -9.83 23.73
CA ARG A 117 -39.69 -10.17 25.09
C ARG A 117 -41.18 -9.83 25.21
N LYS A 118 -42.05 -10.83 25.09
CA LYS A 118 -43.44 -10.69 25.55
C LYS A 118 -43.39 -10.46 27.06
N SER A 119 -43.70 -9.24 27.49
CA SER A 119 -44.01 -8.96 28.90
C SER A 119 -45.32 -9.66 29.24
N VAL A 120 -45.25 -10.73 30.02
CA VAL A 120 -46.43 -11.30 30.68
C VAL A 120 -46.77 -10.36 31.84
N LYS A 121 -47.90 -9.64 31.71
CA LYS A 121 -48.50 -8.86 32.79
C LYS A 121 -49.23 -9.84 33.70
N THR A 122 -48.69 -10.10 34.89
CA THR A 122 -49.39 -10.86 35.93
C THR A 122 -50.26 -9.89 36.73
N GLU A 123 -51.57 -10.04 36.60
CA GLU A 123 -52.60 -9.30 37.33
C GLU A 123 -53.43 -10.34 38.09
N SER A 124 -53.37 -10.33 39.43
CA SER A 124 -54.22 -11.05 40.40
C SER A 124 -53.52 -11.03 41.76
N SER A 125 -54.12 -10.78 42.92
CA SER A 125 -55.43 -10.32 43.38
C SER A 125 -55.24 -9.97 44.86
#